data_AF-A0AAD6I8R7-F1
#
_entry.id   AF-A0AAD6I8R7-F1
#
_cell.length_a   1.000
_cell.length_b   1.000
_cell.length_c   1.000
_cell.angle_alpha   90.00
_cell.angle_beta   90.00
_cell.angle_gamma   90.00
#
_symmetry.space_group_name_H-M   'P 1'
#
loop_
_entity.id
_entity.type
_entity.pdbx_description
1 polymer ?
#
loop_
_entity_poly.entity_id
_entity_poly.type
_entity_poly.pdbx_seq_one_letter_code
_entity_poly.pdbx_strand_id
1 'polypeptide(L)'
;MELESCEKDEWMLYGETNDRIDRHFQVNWLGQFYVCNLPYPLLHKTSKFPNTPAPRIVFESSEQHRAAPEEVHFASLDEINNDKLSPTELYGRSKLAIILGVKYGLVERVIKPNKDNIYALSVHPGAVNTAMQQQWKEAYPGLTGKLITTAMLAVGRDVEQGSFSALYAASSPDIEVK
;
A
#
# COMPACT_ATOMS: atom_id res chain seq x y z
N MET A 1 -22.64 20.93 20.15
CA MET A 1 -22.53 20.80 18.68
C MET A 1 -21.70 19.55 18.46
N GLU A 2 -22.41 18.43 18.36
CA GLU A 2 -21.86 17.08 18.28
C GLU A 2 -21.18 16.87 16.93
N LEU A 3 -19.87 16.63 16.94
CA LEU A 3 -19.06 16.27 15.77
C LEU A 3 -18.39 14.91 15.98
N GLU A 4 -19.10 13.92 16.53
CA GLU A 4 -18.40 12.73 17.07
C GLU A 4 -19.02 11.34 16.81
N SER A 5 -19.85 11.16 15.78
CA SER A 5 -20.29 9.78 15.45
C SER A 5 -20.53 9.44 13.97
N CYS A 6 -20.40 10.37 13.02
CA CYS A 6 -20.81 10.11 11.63
C CYS A 6 -19.68 9.85 10.62
N GLU A 7 -18.39 10.02 10.97
CA GLU A 7 -17.29 9.99 9.97
C GLU A 7 -16.38 8.77 10.00
N LYS A 8 -16.41 7.92 11.04
CA LYS A 8 -15.42 6.83 11.16
C LYS A 8 -15.75 5.60 10.32
N ASP A 9 -16.99 5.47 9.86
CA ASP A 9 -17.53 4.19 9.37
C ASP A 9 -17.62 4.10 7.83
N GLU A 10 -17.46 5.22 7.10
CA GLU A 10 -17.61 5.26 5.63
C GLU A 10 -16.28 5.18 4.84
N TRP A 11 -15.12 5.25 5.50
CA TRP A 11 -13.81 5.34 4.81
C TRP A 11 -13.45 4.11 3.97
N MET A 12 -14.06 2.95 4.26
CA MET A 12 -13.87 1.72 3.49
C MET A 12 -14.70 1.69 2.20
N LEU A 13 -15.77 2.49 2.11
CA LEU A 13 -16.60 2.58 0.92
C LEU A 13 -15.93 3.46 -0.15
N TYR A 14 -16.40 3.34 -1.39
CA TYR A 14 -16.01 4.30 -2.42
C TYR A 14 -16.28 5.72 -1.94
N GLY A 15 -15.31 6.58 -2.19
CA GLY A 15 -15.53 8.00 -2.11
C GLY A 15 -14.29 8.74 -2.52
N GLU A 16 -14.47 9.98 -2.96
CA GLU A 16 -13.40 10.77 -3.51
C GLU A 16 -12.79 11.71 -2.46
N THR A 17 -11.51 12.03 -2.63
CA THR A 17 -10.88 13.13 -1.91
C THR A 17 -11.28 14.48 -2.50
N ASN A 18 -10.75 15.57 -1.93
CA ASN A 18 -10.87 16.91 -2.50
C ASN A 18 -10.33 17.04 -3.93
N ASP A 19 -9.43 16.14 -4.35
CA ASP A 19 -8.86 16.12 -5.70
C ASP A 19 -9.73 15.33 -6.70
N ARG A 20 -10.89 14.82 -6.26
CA ARG A 20 -11.82 14.02 -7.08
C ARG A 20 -11.19 12.72 -7.58
N ILE A 21 -10.46 12.04 -6.70
CA ILE A 21 -9.86 10.73 -6.95
C ILE A 21 -10.33 9.77 -5.85
N ASP A 22 -10.61 8.51 -6.21
CA ASP A 22 -10.88 7.44 -5.25
C ASP A 22 -9.88 7.50 -4.07
N ARG A 23 -10.44 7.58 -2.86
CA ARG A 23 -9.67 7.78 -1.63
C ARG A 23 -8.65 6.67 -1.38
N HIS A 24 -8.99 5.42 -1.70
CA HIS A 24 -8.10 4.29 -1.46
C HIS A 24 -6.89 4.41 -2.39
N PHE A 25 -7.13 4.62 -3.67
CA PHE A 25 -6.10 4.75 -4.68
C PHE A 25 -5.22 5.97 -4.44
N GLN A 26 -5.81 7.13 -4.14
CA GLN A 26 -5.04 8.33 -3.93
C GLN A 26 -4.19 8.27 -2.66
N VAL A 27 -4.78 7.86 -1.52
CA VAL A 27 -4.05 7.82 -0.24
C VAL A 27 -2.96 6.75 -0.27
N ASN A 28 -3.27 5.54 -0.74
CA ASN A 28 -2.34 4.43 -0.67
C ASN A 28 -1.28 4.46 -1.78
N TRP A 29 -1.60 4.95 -2.98
CA TRP A 29 -0.68 4.94 -4.11
C TRP A 29 -0.22 6.34 -4.51
N LEU A 30 -1.11 7.21 -4.98
CA LEU A 30 -0.67 8.49 -5.58
C LEU A 30 0.03 9.42 -4.58
N GLY A 31 -0.45 9.47 -3.34
CA GLY A 31 0.18 10.22 -2.26
C GLY A 31 1.58 9.68 -1.94
N GLN A 32 1.73 8.35 -1.85
CA GLN A 32 3.03 7.73 -1.60
C GLN A 32 3.99 7.89 -2.78
N PHE A 33 3.49 7.79 -4.01
CA PHE A 33 4.25 8.09 -5.22
C PHE A 33 4.75 9.54 -5.20
N TYR A 34 3.88 10.50 -4.88
CA TYR A 34 4.27 11.91 -4.76
C TYR A 34 5.33 12.12 -3.67
N VAL A 35 5.10 11.58 -2.46
CA VAL A 35 6.05 11.65 -1.35
C VAL A 35 7.40 11.06 -1.75
N CYS A 36 7.43 9.94 -2.47
CA CYS A 36 8.66 9.32 -2.94
C CYS A 36 9.46 10.21 -3.92
N ASN A 37 8.78 11.02 -4.73
CA ASN A 37 9.44 11.92 -5.68
C ASN A 37 10.15 13.09 -4.97
N LEU A 38 9.65 13.54 -3.82
CA LEU A 38 10.22 14.68 -3.09
C LEU A 38 11.67 14.45 -2.62
N PRO A 39 12.03 13.34 -1.93
CA PRO A 39 13.40 13.05 -1.55
C PRO A 39 14.21 12.41 -2.68
N TYR A 40 13.61 12.01 -3.81
CA TYR A 40 14.31 11.27 -4.86
C TYR A 40 15.58 11.96 -5.37
N PRO A 41 15.64 13.29 -5.60
CA PRO A 41 16.88 13.96 -5.99
C PRO A 41 18.02 13.80 -4.97
N LEU A 42 17.68 13.80 -3.67
CA LEU A 42 18.65 13.56 -2.61
C LEU A 42 19.08 12.09 -2.59
N LEU A 43 18.14 11.15 -2.67
CA LEU A 43 18.43 9.71 -2.73
C LEU A 43 19.32 9.39 -3.94
N HIS A 44 19.03 9.97 -5.11
CA HIS A 44 19.82 9.87 -6.32
C HIS A 44 21.25 10.34 -6.07
N LYS A 45 21.44 11.55 -5.52
CA LYS A 45 22.77 12.08 -5.19
C LYS A 45 23.53 11.17 -4.23
N THR A 46 22.89 10.73 -3.14
CA THR A 46 23.49 9.83 -2.15
C THR A 46 23.86 8.48 -2.76
N SER A 47 23.07 7.97 -3.72
CA SER A 47 23.35 6.72 -4.42
C SER A 47 24.64 6.75 -5.26
N LYS A 48 25.19 7.93 -5.54
CA LYS A 48 26.46 8.10 -6.28
C LYS A 48 27.67 8.23 -5.36
N PHE A 49 27.49 8.29 -4.04
CA PHE A 49 28.61 8.43 -3.11
C PHE A 49 29.36 7.10 -2.97
N PRO A 50 30.70 7.11 -3.06
CA PRO A 50 31.49 5.91 -2.83
C PRO A 50 31.39 5.50 -1.35
N ASN A 51 31.46 4.19 -1.09
CA ASN A 51 31.52 3.61 0.25
C ASN A 51 30.35 4.00 1.18
N THR A 52 29.19 4.35 0.63
CA THR A 52 27.97 4.66 1.38
C THR A 52 26.94 3.54 1.14
N PRO A 53 26.22 3.07 2.19
CA PRO A 53 25.13 2.11 2.01
C PRO A 53 24.09 2.62 1.01
N ALA A 54 23.55 1.72 0.20
CA ALA A 54 22.54 2.06 -0.79
C ALA A 54 21.26 2.57 -0.11
N PRO A 55 20.72 3.74 -0.49
CA PRO A 55 19.43 4.18 0.01
C PRO A 55 18.33 3.17 -0.34
N ARG A 56 17.34 3.04 0.54
CA ARG A 56 16.22 2.11 0.38
C ARG A 56 14.88 2.82 0.46
N ILE A 57 13.95 2.43 -0.40
CA ILE A 57 12.58 2.92 -0.41
C ILE A 57 11.67 1.72 -0.27
N VAL A 58 11.00 1.60 0.87
CA VAL A 58 10.15 0.46 1.20
C VAL A 58 8.70 0.91 1.19
N PHE A 59 7.89 0.29 0.33
CA PHE A 59 6.46 0.53 0.21
C PHE A 59 5.66 -0.61 0.84
N GLU A 60 4.64 -0.26 1.62
CA GLU A 60 3.78 -1.23 2.28
C GLU A 60 2.55 -1.57 1.42
N SER A 61 2.59 -2.72 0.77
CA SER A 61 1.47 -3.32 0.05
C SER A 61 0.59 -4.15 1.02
N SER A 62 -0.07 -5.21 0.53
CA SER A 62 -0.89 -6.13 1.30
C SER A 62 -1.14 -7.40 0.50
N GLU A 63 -1.41 -8.52 1.16
CA GLU A 63 -1.93 -9.73 0.50
C GLU A 63 -3.26 -9.46 -0.22
N GLN A 64 -4.01 -8.46 0.23
CA GLN A 64 -5.25 -8.01 -0.41
C GLN A 64 -5.05 -7.46 -1.82
N HIS A 65 -3.82 -7.25 -2.30
CA HIS A 65 -3.58 -6.92 -3.71
C HIS A 65 -4.21 -7.95 -4.68
N ARG A 66 -4.35 -9.20 -4.23
CA ARG A 66 -4.99 -10.28 -5.00
C ARG A 66 -6.50 -10.13 -5.18
N ALA A 67 -7.13 -9.25 -4.40
CA ALA A 67 -8.54 -8.95 -4.55
C ALA A 67 -8.81 -7.87 -5.61
N ALA A 68 -7.77 -7.33 -6.27
CA ALA A 68 -7.97 -6.51 -7.44
C ALA A 68 -8.63 -7.33 -8.56
N PRO A 69 -9.63 -6.78 -9.27
CA PRO A 69 -10.22 -7.44 -10.44
C PRO A 69 -9.16 -7.77 -11.50
N GLU A 70 -9.38 -8.84 -12.27
CA GLU A 70 -8.44 -9.28 -13.31
C GLU A 70 -8.28 -8.23 -14.42
N GLU A 71 -9.35 -7.49 -14.72
CA GLU A 71 -9.45 -6.48 -15.77
C GLU A 71 -8.97 -5.09 -15.32
N VAL A 72 -7.97 -5.03 -14.43
CA VAL A 72 -7.40 -3.76 -13.98
C VAL A 72 -6.28 -3.29 -14.92
N HIS A 73 -6.35 -2.04 -15.36
CA HIS A 73 -5.40 -1.45 -16.31
C HIS A 73 -4.72 -0.19 -15.79
N PHE A 74 -5.33 0.50 -14.82
CA PHE A 74 -4.91 1.82 -14.33
C PHE A 74 -4.69 2.83 -15.47
N ALA A 75 -5.53 2.77 -16.50
CA ALA A 75 -5.34 3.51 -17.75
C ALA A 75 -6.02 4.88 -17.76
N SER A 76 -6.99 5.12 -16.87
CA SER A 76 -7.74 6.37 -16.82
C SER A 76 -8.23 6.70 -15.41
N LEU A 77 -8.55 7.98 -15.20
CA LEU A 77 -9.17 8.42 -13.96
C LEU A 77 -10.56 7.80 -13.77
N ASP A 78 -11.35 7.65 -14.84
CA ASP A 78 -12.67 7.01 -14.78
C ASP A 78 -12.57 5.54 -14.34
N GLU A 79 -11.51 4.82 -14.74
CA GLU A 79 -11.27 3.46 -14.24
C GLU A 79 -10.89 3.47 -12.76
N ILE A 80 -10.06 4.42 -12.32
CA ILE A 80 -9.68 4.57 -10.91
C ILE A 80 -10.92 4.90 -10.07
N ASN A 81 -11.73 5.85 -10.53
CA ASN A 81 -12.95 6.34 -9.90
C ASN A 81 -14.16 5.47 -10.25
N ASN A 82 -14.16 4.22 -9.76
CA ASN A 82 -15.22 3.26 -10.02
C ASN A 82 -16.00 2.92 -8.73
N ASP A 83 -17.15 3.57 -8.57
CA ASP A 83 -18.06 3.42 -7.42
C ASP A 83 -18.80 2.08 -7.35
N LYS A 84 -18.68 1.25 -8.39
CA LYS A 84 -19.33 -0.08 -8.46
C LYS A 84 -18.49 -1.18 -7.81
N LEU A 85 -17.24 -0.91 -7.48
CA LEU A 85 -16.34 -1.87 -6.87
C LEU A 85 -16.61 -1.99 -5.37
N SER A 86 -16.43 -3.20 -4.84
CA SER A 86 -16.48 -3.42 -3.41
C SER A 86 -15.30 -2.74 -2.68
N PRO A 87 -15.45 -2.45 -1.38
CA PRO A 87 -14.36 -1.97 -0.52
C PRO A 87 -13.06 -2.78 -0.66
N THR A 88 -13.20 -4.11 -0.72
CA THR A 88 -12.05 -5.02 -0.82
C THR A 88 -11.36 -4.90 -2.18
N GLU A 89 -12.11 -4.74 -3.27
CA GLU A 89 -11.55 -4.51 -4.61
C GLU A 89 -10.87 -3.14 -4.72
N LEU A 90 -11.49 -2.07 -4.21
CA LEU A 90 -10.91 -0.71 -4.18
C LEU A 90 -9.57 -0.70 -3.43
N TYR A 91 -9.56 -1.28 -2.23
CA TYR A 91 -8.33 -1.44 -1.46
C TYR A 91 -7.31 -2.32 -2.18
N GLY A 92 -7.73 -3.48 -2.71
CA GLY A 92 -6.87 -4.42 -3.42
C GLY A 92 -6.20 -3.79 -4.64
N ARG A 93 -6.94 -3.03 -5.45
CA ARG A 93 -6.40 -2.26 -6.59
C ARG A 93 -5.34 -1.27 -6.14
N SER A 94 -5.56 -0.54 -5.05
CA SER A 94 -4.54 0.39 -4.52
C SER A 94 -3.25 -0.32 -4.08
N LYS A 95 -3.36 -1.53 -3.52
CA LYS A 95 -2.22 -2.34 -3.08
C LYS A 95 -1.49 -3.01 -4.25
N LEU A 96 -2.22 -3.40 -5.29
CA LEU A 96 -1.65 -3.85 -6.55
C LEU A 96 -0.89 -2.72 -7.26
N ALA A 97 -1.45 -1.50 -7.27
CA ALA A 97 -0.80 -0.33 -7.86
C ALA A 97 0.56 -0.03 -7.21
N ILE A 98 0.69 -0.21 -5.90
CA ILE A 98 1.98 -0.13 -5.20
C ILE A 98 2.99 -1.13 -5.78
N ILE A 99 2.63 -2.42 -5.90
CA ILE A 99 3.55 -3.46 -6.39
C ILE A 99 4.00 -3.16 -7.82
N LEU A 100 3.04 -2.89 -8.71
CA LEU A 100 3.32 -2.61 -10.12
C LEU A 100 4.09 -1.32 -10.30
N GLY A 101 3.72 -0.27 -9.56
CA GLY A 101 4.35 1.04 -9.60
C GLY A 101 5.77 1.03 -9.09
N VAL A 102 6.06 0.30 -8.00
CA VAL A 102 7.43 0.12 -7.49
C VAL A 102 8.27 -0.65 -8.51
N LYS A 103 7.78 -1.81 -8.98
CA LYS A 103 8.54 -2.66 -9.90
C LYS A 103 8.74 -1.97 -11.26
N TYR A 104 7.66 -1.69 -11.98
CA TYR A 104 7.74 -1.24 -13.36
C TYR A 104 7.87 0.27 -13.52
N GLY A 105 7.39 1.06 -12.56
CA GLY A 105 7.56 2.51 -12.55
C GLY A 105 8.92 2.90 -12.00
N LEU A 106 9.13 2.71 -10.70
CA LEU A 106 10.30 3.23 -10.00
C LEU A 106 11.59 2.45 -10.34
N VAL A 107 11.58 1.12 -10.24
CA VAL A 107 12.79 0.32 -10.49
C VAL A 107 13.15 0.30 -11.97
N GLU A 108 12.24 -0.14 -12.85
CA GLU A 108 12.56 -0.31 -14.26
C GLU A 108 12.72 1.01 -15.04
N ARG A 109 11.94 2.05 -14.73
CA ARG A 109 11.96 3.31 -15.53
C ARG A 109 12.76 4.44 -14.90
N VAL A 110 13.09 4.38 -13.61
CA VAL A 110 13.85 5.47 -12.95
C VAL A 110 15.20 4.97 -12.44
N ILE A 111 15.22 4.01 -11.52
CA ILE A 111 16.46 3.57 -10.85
C ILE A 111 17.43 2.93 -11.84
N LYS A 112 16.98 1.94 -12.63
CA LYS A 112 17.86 1.23 -13.57
C LYS A 112 18.43 2.14 -14.66
N PRO A 113 17.64 2.96 -15.38
CA PRO A 113 18.17 3.85 -16.41
C PRO A 113 19.15 4.90 -15.87
N ASN A 114 18.89 5.43 -14.67
CA ASN A 114 19.78 6.38 -14.01
C ASN A 114 21.03 5.72 -13.39
N LYS A 115 21.07 4.38 -13.36
CA LYS A 115 22.11 3.57 -12.70
C LYS A 115 22.25 3.97 -11.22
N ASP A 116 21.12 4.16 -10.56
CA ASP A 116 21.08 4.54 -9.15
C ASP A 116 21.34 3.31 -8.28
N ASN A 117 22.27 3.42 -7.34
CA ASN A 117 22.48 2.41 -6.31
C ASN A 117 21.40 2.56 -5.22
N ILE A 118 20.15 2.32 -5.58
CA ILE A 118 18.96 2.45 -4.72
C ILE A 118 18.18 1.15 -4.81
N TYR A 119 17.70 0.65 -3.67
CA TYR A 119 16.78 -0.47 -3.61
C TYR A 119 15.36 0.04 -3.35
N ALA A 120 14.43 -0.23 -4.26
CA ALA A 120 13.01 0.03 -4.05
C ALA A 120 12.26 -1.30 -3.96
N LEU A 121 11.49 -1.47 -2.90
CA LEU A 121 10.86 -2.73 -2.53
C LEU A 121 9.40 -2.49 -2.15
N SER A 122 8.52 -3.39 -2.57
CA SER A 122 7.16 -3.49 -2.03
C SER A 122 7.07 -4.74 -1.15
N VAL A 123 6.70 -4.56 0.11
CA VAL A 123 6.50 -5.65 1.07
C VAL A 123 5.02 -5.76 1.45
N HIS A 124 4.65 -6.84 2.12
CA HIS A 124 3.37 -6.92 2.83
C HIS A 124 3.65 -7.38 4.27
N PRO A 125 2.80 -7.05 5.25
CA PRO A 125 3.11 -7.31 6.66
C PRO A 125 2.70 -8.73 7.09
N GLY A 126 2.22 -9.55 6.15
CA GLY A 126 1.47 -10.78 6.42
C GLY A 126 0.01 -10.50 6.81
N ALA A 127 -0.69 -11.53 7.28
CA ALA A 127 -2.02 -11.37 7.85
C ALA A 127 -1.87 -10.76 9.25
N VAL A 128 -1.86 -9.43 9.35
CA VAL A 128 -1.77 -8.73 10.64
C VAL A 128 -3.16 -8.39 11.15
N ASN A 129 -3.36 -8.58 12.46
CA ASN A 129 -4.51 -8.10 13.20
C ASN A 129 -4.47 -6.58 13.33
N THR A 130 -4.78 -5.90 12.24
CA THR A 130 -4.90 -4.45 12.22
C THR A 130 -6.31 -4.04 12.65
N ALA A 131 -6.46 -2.79 13.09
CA ALA A 131 -7.75 -2.15 13.35
C ALA A 131 -8.71 -2.28 12.14
N MET A 132 -8.16 -2.44 10.93
CA MET A 132 -8.92 -2.68 9.69
C MET A 132 -9.81 -3.93 9.77
N GLN A 133 -9.40 -4.99 10.47
CA GLN A 133 -10.25 -6.19 10.62
C GLN A 133 -11.50 -5.96 11.49
N GLN A 134 -11.44 -4.99 12.41
CA GLN A 134 -12.62 -4.56 13.16
C GLN A 134 -13.59 -3.79 12.26
N GLN A 135 -13.07 -3.03 11.28
CA GLN A 135 -13.87 -2.30 10.28
C GLN A 135 -14.52 -3.22 9.23
N TRP A 136 -13.98 -4.43 8.99
CA TRP A 136 -14.61 -5.43 8.12
C TRP A 136 -15.90 -6.03 8.70
N LYS A 137 -16.05 -6.06 10.04
CA LYS A 137 -17.32 -6.44 10.70
C LYS A 137 -18.47 -5.50 10.31
N GLU A 138 -18.13 -4.24 10.04
CA GLU A 138 -19.07 -3.18 9.72
C GLU A 138 -19.37 -3.13 8.22
N ALA A 139 -18.35 -3.35 7.36
CA ALA A 139 -18.52 -3.48 5.91
C ALA A 139 -19.35 -4.71 5.49
N TYR A 140 -19.36 -5.77 6.32
CA TYR A 140 -20.12 -7.01 6.09
C TYR A 140 -21.06 -7.33 7.27
N PRO A 141 -22.21 -6.65 7.39
CA PRO A 141 -23.09 -6.78 8.55
C PRO A 141 -23.68 -8.19 8.69
N GLY A 142 -23.64 -8.75 9.92
CA GLY A 142 -24.28 -10.02 10.27
C GLY A 142 -23.38 -11.03 10.97
N LEU A 143 -23.86 -12.29 11.08
CA LEU A 143 -23.12 -13.38 11.72
C LEU A 143 -21.80 -13.68 11.01
N THR A 144 -21.78 -13.52 9.68
CA THR A 144 -20.62 -13.76 8.81
C THR A 144 -19.45 -12.82 9.11
N GLY A 145 -19.71 -11.51 9.23
CA GLY A 145 -18.67 -10.53 9.59
C GLY A 145 -18.07 -10.80 10.97
N LYS A 146 -18.89 -11.18 11.96
CA LYS A 146 -18.42 -11.54 13.31
C LYS A 146 -17.53 -12.79 13.32
N LEU A 147 -17.84 -13.79 12.51
CA LEU A 147 -17.06 -15.03 12.42
C LEU A 147 -15.72 -14.79 11.72
N ILE A 148 -15.73 -14.07 10.60
CA ILE A 148 -14.53 -13.72 9.82
C ILE A 148 -13.55 -12.92 10.68
N THR A 149 -14.01 -11.86 11.35
CA THR A 149 -13.12 -11.05 12.18
C THR A 149 -12.57 -11.82 13.38
N THR A 150 -13.36 -12.71 14.00
CA THR A 150 -12.85 -13.52 15.12
C THR A 150 -11.79 -14.52 14.65
N ALA A 151 -12.00 -15.16 13.51
CA ALA A 151 -11.01 -16.08 12.93
C ALA A 151 -9.73 -15.34 12.49
N MET A 152 -9.87 -14.16 11.88
CA MET A 152 -8.73 -13.33 11.51
C MET A 152 -7.94 -12.86 12.74
N LEU A 153 -8.62 -12.36 13.78
CA LEU A 153 -8.01 -11.94 15.04
C LEU A 153 -7.30 -13.08 15.78
N ALA A 154 -7.74 -14.32 15.64
CA ALA A 154 -7.09 -15.46 16.29
C ALA A 154 -5.82 -15.95 15.57
N VAL A 155 -5.71 -15.69 14.26
CA VAL A 155 -4.62 -16.23 13.40
C VAL A 155 -3.63 -15.14 12.97
N GLY A 156 -4.02 -13.87 13.05
CA GLY A 156 -3.19 -12.78 12.57
C GLY A 156 -2.03 -12.43 13.50
N ARG A 157 -0.97 -11.93 12.87
CA ARG A 157 0.21 -11.37 13.53
C ARG A 157 -0.14 -10.12 14.32
N ASP A 158 0.61 -9.83 15.37
CA ASP A 158 0.57 -8.52 16.03
C ASP A 158 1.31 -7.45 15.21
N VAL A 159 1.26 -6.20 15.67
CA VAL A 159 1.87 -5.05 14.98
C VAL A 159 3.40 -5.18 14.90
N GLU A 160 4.03 -5.73 15.92
CA GLU A 160 5.48 -5.94 15.97
C GLU A 160 5.90 -6.93 14.87
N GLN A 161 5.28 -8.11 14.86
CA GLN A 161 5.51 -9.14 13.85
C GLN A 161 5.14 -8.66 12.44
N GLY A 162 4.11 -7.82 12.32
CA GLY A 162 3.72 -7.18 11.06
C GLY A 162 4.81 -6.27 10.49
N SER A 163 5.59 -5.62 11.34
CA SER A 163 6.66 -4.71 10.93
C SER A 163 7.90 -5.42 10.37
N PHE A 164 8.06 -6.73 10.64
CA PHE A 164 9.30 -7.45 10.33
C PHE A 164 9.65 -7.47 8.84
N SER A 165 8.67 -7.55 7.95
CA SER A 165 8.95 -7.53 6.50
C SER A 165 9.51 -6.19 6.06
N ALA A 166 8.93 -5.08 6.53
CA ALA A 166 9.42 -3.73 6.27
C ALA A 166 10.80 -3.50 6.90
N LEU A 167 11.00 -3.94 8.16
CA LEU A 167 12.28 -3.82 8.85
C LEU A 167 13.38 -4.62 8.12
N TYR A 168 13.08 -5.85 7.72
CA TYR A 168 14.00 -6.69 6.97
C TYR A 168 14.37 -6.03 5.63
N ALA A 169 13.39 -5.55 4.86
CA ALA A 169 13.62 -4.82 3.62
C ALA A 169 14.47 -3.55 3.83
N ALA A 170 14.22 -2.81 4.91
CA ALA A 170 14.90 -1.56 5.21
C ALA A 170 16.33 -1.74 5.74
N SER A 171 16.66 -2.88 6.36
CA SER A 171 17.90 -3.01 7.14
C SER A 171 18.77 -4.23 6.81
N SER A 172 18.20 -5.31 6.25
CA SER A 172 18.97 -6.54 6.03
C SER A 172 20.01 -6.38 4.91
N PRO A 173 21.26 -6.83 5.09
CA PRO A 173 22.25 -6.87 4.00
C PRO A 173 21.85 -7.83 2.88
N ASP A 174 20.98 -8.81 3.15
CA ASP A 174 20.52 -9.80 2.16
C ASP A 174 19.79 -9.16 0.97
N ILE A 175 19.24 -7.96 1.16
CA ILE A 175 18.59 -7.16 0.11
C ILE A 175 19.57 -6.76 -1.00
N GLU A 176 20.86 -6.64 -0.66
CA GLU A 176 21.91 -6.20 -1.60
C GLU A 176 22.54 -7.39 -2.33
N VAL A 177 22.21 -8.61 -1.92
CA VAL A 177 22.69 -9.85 -2.53
C VAL A 177 21.84 -10.16 -3.77
N LYS A 178 22.49 -10.24 -4.93
CA LYS A 178 21.86 -10.55 -6.22
C LYS A 178 21.89 -12.04 -6.53
#